data_AF-A0A2D6KBS9-F1
#
_entry.id   AF-A0A2D6KBS9-F1
#
_cell.length_a   1.000
_cell.length_b   1.000
_cell.length_c   1.000
_cell.angle_alpha   90.00
_cell.angle_beta   90.00
_cell.angle_gamma   90.00
#
_symmetry.space_group_name_H-M   'P 1'
#
loop_
_entity.id
_entity.type
_entity.pdbx_description
1 polymer ?
#
loop_
_entity_poly.entity_id
_entity_poly.type
_entity_poly.pdbx_seq_one_letter_code
_entity_poly.pdbx_strand_id
1 'polypeptide(L)'
;MALENMRQPIESGCPDALQYMHPVMLKNFGNWKYHEDPEPGVLRHVAHSGDEVWTVRAGTQRILDVYTVRKLCDIGDQFADGYIRFTIRSNIEFLVTDPAKVQPLIGALREAGFIVGGTRNSVTMISHTQGFLHCDIPATDASGVVKSMMDELADEFQNWNMPNRVHIATSCCQINCGGQADIAINIQHTKPPRINHDLVSAVCERPTVVARCPVAAIRPAQVNGKPTLEVDEKKCICCGACFPPCPPMQINHAEHSQLAIWVGGNHSNARSKPSFQKLVAAGIPNNPPRWPEATAIVKKILHTYKEDAKDWERINDWIDRIGWPRFFEKTGLPFTKYHVDNWRGARKSLNASAHIRF
;
A
#
# COMPACT_ATOMS: atom_id res chain seq x y z
N MET A 1 -12.87 43.54 -10.19
CA MET A 1 -13.44 43.64 -8.83
C MET A 1 -13.31 42.36 -8.00
N ALA A 2 -13.66 41.15 -8.48
CA ALA A 2 -13.51 39.93 -7.66
C ALA A 2 -12.04 39.46 -7.44
N LEU A 3 -11.13 39.79 -8.37
CA LEU A 3 -9.71 39.42 -8.28
C LEU A 3 -8.87 40.34 -7.38
N GLU A 4 -9.29 41.60 -7.17
CA GLU A 4 -8.51 42.59 -6.38
C GLU A 4 -8.52 42.30 -4.88
N ASN A 5 -9.44 41.46 -4.40
CA ASN A 5 -9.56 41.06 -3.00
C ASN A 5 -9.13 39.60 -2.74
N MET A 6 -8.52 38.91 -3.71
CA MET A 6 -7.99 37.56 -3.47
C MET A 6 -6.67 37.65 -2.69
N ARG A 7 -6.58 36.97 -1.54
CA ARG A 7 -5.33 36.83 -0.78
C ARG A 7 -4.26 36.22 -1.70
N GLN A 8 -3.11 36.86 -1.78
CA GLN A 8 -1.96 36.31 -2.49
C GLN A 8 -1.46 35.05 -1.75
N PRO A 9 -1.11 33.97 -2.47
CA PRO A 9 -0.50 32.81 -1.85
C PRO A 9 0.83 33.23 -1.20
N ILE A 10 1.06 32.72 0.01
CA ILE A 10 2.34 32.84 0.69
C ILE A 10 3.07 31.52 0.44
N GLU A 11 4.19 31.57 -0.27
CA GLU A 11 5.04 30.41 -0.59
C GLU A 11 5.84 29.94 0.64
N SER A 12 5.18 29.71 1.77
CA SER A 12 5.81 29.34 3.04
C SER A 12 6.11 27.85 3.18
N GLY A 13 5.58 27.01 2.28
CA GLY A 13 5.68 25.55 2.40
C GLY A 13 4.96 24.99 3.63
N CYS A 14 5.37 23.79 4.06
CA CYS A 14 4.89 23.17 5.30
C CYS A 14 5.49 23.89 6.52
N PRO A 15 4.73 24.07 7.62
CA PRO A 15 5.30 24.58 8.86
C PRO A 15 6.42 23.68 9.40
N ASP A 16 7.37 24.27 10.14
CA ASP A 16 8.41 23.51 10.84
C ASP A 16 7.77 22.50 11.80
N ALA A 17 8.11 21.21 11.64
CA ALA A 17 7.57 20.14 12.46
C ALA A 17 8.03 20.21 13.93
N LEU A 18 9.18 20.85 14.23
CA LEU A 18 9.70 20.95 15.59
C LEU A 18 8.73 21.68 16.54
N GLN A 19 7.95 22.63 16.02
CA GLN A 19 6.98 23.39 16.82
C GLN A 19 5.81 22.53 17.33
N TYR A 20 5.53 21.40 16.69
CA TYR A 20 4.46 20.46 17.06
C TYR A 20 5.00 19.21 17.77
N MET A 21 6.31 19.18 18.07
CA MET A 21 6.92 18.05 18.73
C MET A 21 6.65 18.08 20.24
N HIS A 22 6.37 16.92 20.82
CA HIS A 22 6.23 16.77 22.26
C HIS A 22 7.48 17.33 22.99
N PRO A 23 7.37 18.09 24.10
CA PRO A 23 8.50 18.76 24.75
C PRO A 23 9.66 17.84 25.12
N VAL A 24 9.36 16.65 25.67
CA VAL A 24 10.39 15.62 25.97
C VAL A 24 11.07 15.10 24.71
N MET A 25 10.34 14.99 23.59
CA MET A 25 10.92 14.58 22.31
C MET A 25 11.85 15.65 21.75
N LEU A 26 11.46 16.92 21.86
CA LEU A 26 12.27 18.05 21.43
C LEU A 26 13.54 18.20 22.29
N LYS A 27 13.40 18.11 23.62
CA LYS A 27 14.52 18.17 24.59
C LYS A 27 15.58 17.09 24.30
N ASN A 28 15.15 15.91 23.87
CA ASN A 28 16.03 14.77 23.62
C ASN A 28 16.22 14.46 22.13
N PHE A 29 15.99 15.45 21.25
CA PHE A 29 16.11 15.25 19.81
C PHE A 29 17.53 14.81 19.43
N GLY A 30 17.64 13.61 18.85
CA GLY A 30 18.92 13.00 18.50
C GLY A 30 19.70 12.38 19.67
N ASN A 31 19.16 12.39 20.89
CA ASN A 31 19.84 11.90 22.11
C ASN A 31 19.12 10.70 22.78
N TRP A 32 18.60 9.78 21.95
CA TRP A 32 17.90 8.58 22.40
C TRP A 32 18.88 7.42 22.64
N LYS A 33 18.75 6.76 23.80
CA LYS A 33 19.60 5.64 24.20
C LYS A 33 19.11 4.32 23.63
N TYR A 34 17.82 4.02 23.80
CA TYR A 34 17.19 2.80 23.30
C TYR A 34 15.68 2.94 23.22
N HIS A 35 15.03 1.94 22.60
CA HIS A 35 13.60 1.75 22.67
C HIS A 35 13.27 0.30 23.02
N GLU A 36 12.10 0.10 23.62
CA GLU A 36 11.50 -1.20 23.91
C GLU A 36 10.04 -1.19 23.43
N ASP A 37 9.48 -2.38 23.27
CA ASP A 37 8.06 -2.57 22.95
C ASP A 37 7.49 -3.40 24.10
N PRO A 38 6.84 -2.77 25.10
CA PRO A 38 6.34 -3.48 26.28
C PRO A 38 5.14 -4.39 25.99
N GLU A 39 4.27 -3.98 25.07
CA GLU A 39 3.09 -4.74 24.64
C GLU A 39 2.65 -4.30 23.22
N PRO A 40 1.81 -5.07 22.52
CA PRO A 40 1.34 -4.68 21.19
C PRO A 40 0.69 -3.29 21.15
N GLY A 41 1.17 -2.46 20.22
CA GLY A 41 0.75 -1.07 20.08
C GLY A 41 1.47 -0.08 21.01
N VAL A 42 2.31 -0.52 21.95
CA VAL A 42 3.02 0.37 22.88
C VAL A 42 4.53 0.34 22.63
N LEU A 43 5.15 1.52 22.59
CA LEU A 43 6.60 1.69 22.52
C LEU A 43 7.06 2.53 23.71
N ARG A 44 8.25 2.23 24.27
CA ARG A 44 8.94 3.07 25.25
C ARG A 44 10.26 3.51 24.67
N HIS A 45 10.51 4.81 24.59
CA HIS A 45 11.81 5.37 24.22
C HIS A 45 12.47 5.99 25.46
N VAL A 46 13.75 5.69 25.65
CA VAL A 46 14.53 6.18 26.80
C VAL A 46 15.71 6.99 26.28
N ALA A 47 15.84 8.23 26.74
CA ALA A 47 16.93 9.12 26.38
C ALA A 47 18.17 8.88 27.22
N HIS A 48 19.33 9.39 26.78
CA HIS A 48 20.55 9.36 27.60
C HIS A 48 20.45 10.19 28.88
N SER A 49 19.53 11.17 28.92
CA SER A 49 19.19 11.95 30.11
C SER A 49 18.42 11.14 31.18
N GLY A 50 17.89 9.98 30.81
CA GLY A 50 16.96 9.20 31.63
C GLY A 50 15.49 9.57 31.41
N ASP A 51 15.18 10.62 30.62
CA ASP A 51 13.80 10.92 30.25
C ASP A 51 13.19 9.77 29.43
N GLU A 52 11.92 9.48 29.68
CA GLU A 52 11.16 8.47 28.96
C GLU A 52 9.98 9.10 28.21
N VAL A 53 9.62 8.49 27.08
CA VAL A 53 8.37 8.77 26.40
C VAL A 53 7.74 7.46 25.93
N TRP A 54 6.45 7.34 26.19
CA TRP A 54 5.63 6.19 25.85
C TRP A 54 4.75 6.56 24.67
N THR A 55 4.77 5.72 23.64
CA THR A 55 3.95 5.91 22.44
C THR A 55 2.88 4.84 22.38
N VAL A 56 1.62 5.24 22.28
CA VAL A 56 0.49 4.32 22.00
C VAL A 56 0.06 4.50 20.55
N ARG A 57 0.17 3.43 19.76
CA ARG A 57 -0.16 3.37 18.34
C ARG A 57 -1.53 2.73 18.12
N ALA A 58 -2.38 3.40 17.35
CA ALA A 58 -3.67 2.87 16.93
C ALA A 58 -3.86 2.91 15.41
N GLY A 59 -4.58 1.93 14.88
CA GLY A 59 -4.98 1.87 13.48
C GLY A 59 -6.01 2.95 13.15
N THR A 60 -5.89 3.53 11.95
CA THR A 60 -6.91 4.43 11.39
C THR A 60 -7.23 4.03 9.97
N GLN A 61 -8.40 4.44 9.48
CA GLN A 61 -8.85 4.16 8.12
C GLN A 61 -8.16 5.02 7.05
N ARG A 62 -7.18 5.87 7.41
CA ARG A 62 -6.50 6.88 6.59
C ARG A 62 -7.41 8.00 6.07
N ILE A 63 -8.54 7.67 5.47
CA ILE A 63 -9.56 8.63 5.04
C ILE A 63 -10.41 8.99 6.25
N LEU A 64 -10.04 10.08 6.91
CA LEU A 64 -10.69 10.57 8.12
C LEU A 64 -11.59 11.76 7.78
N ASP A 65 -12.81 11.76 8.34
CA ASP A 65 -13.57 13.00 8.40
C ASP A 65 -13.04 13.90 9.52
N VAL A 66 -13.46 15.17 9.49
CA VAL A 66 -13.04 16.18 10.48
C VAL A 66 -13.50 15.82 11.90
N TYR A 67 -14.62 15.11 12.06
CA TYR A 67 -15.14 14.75 13.38
C TYR A 67 -14.28 13.66 14.05
N THR A 68 -13.81 12.71 13.25
CA THR A 68 -12.88 11.66 13.67
C THR A 68 -11.54 12.26 14.05
N VAL A 69 -11.02 13.20 13.27
CA VAL A 69 -9.79 13.93 13.62
C VAL A 69 -9.95 14.69 14.93
N ARG A 70 -11.05 15.43 15.11
CA ARG A 70 -11.34 16.14 16.38
C ARG A 70 -11.47 15.17 17.55
N LYS A 71 -12.14 14.04 17.37
CA LYS A 71 -12.25 13.00 18.41
C LYS A 71 -10.88 12.45 18.81
N LEU A 72 -9.98 12.25 17.86
CA LEU A 72 -8.60 11.83 18.14
C LEU A 72 -7.82 12.93 18.89
N CYS A 73 -8.03 14.21 18.56
CA CYS A 73 -7.47 15.32 19.33
C CYS A 73 -8.01 15.34 20.76
N ASP A 74 -9.33 15.20 20.95
CA ASP A 74 -9.95 15.18 22.29
C ASP A 74 -9.39 14.04 23.16
N ILE A 75 -9.15 12.86 22.58
CA ILE A 75 -8.49 11.75 23.26
C ILE A 75 -7.04 12.13 23.64
N GLY A 76 -6.32 12.78 22.73
CA GLY A 76 -4.95 13.24 22.97
C GLY A 76 -4.84 14.28 24.09
N ASP A 77 -5.80 15.19 24.18
CA ASP A 77 -5.84 16.22 25.21
C ASP A 77 -6.23 15.64 26.58
N GLN A 78 -7.17 14.69 26.61
CA GLN A 78 -7.70 14.12 27.85
C GLN A 78 -6.83 13.01 28.45
N PHE A 79 -6.32 12.11 27.59
CA PHE A 79 -5.66 10.88 28.03
C PHE A 79 -4.17 10.83 27.67
N ALA A 80 -3.70 11.73 26.81
CA ALA A 80 -2.29 11.85 26.48
C ALA A 80 -1.70 13.18 27.00
N ASP A 81 -0.62 13.66 26.39
CA ASP A 81 0.01 14.94 26.73
C ASP A 81 -0.33 16.06 25.72
N GLY A 82 -1.41 15.90 24.93
CA GLY A 82 -1.85 16.89 23.93
C GLY A 82 -1.08 16.86 22.60
N TYR A 83 -0.24 15.85 22.39
CA TYR A 83 0.55 15.69 21.16
C TYR A 83 0.23 14.38 20.46
N ILE A 84 -0.02 14.46 19.16
CA ILE A 84 -0.25 13.31 18.28
C ILE A 84 0.63 13.40 17.04
N ARG A 85 0.90 12.24 16.43
CA ARG A 85 1.52 12.17 15.10
C ARG A 85 0.92 11.02 14.30
N PHE A 86 1.09 11.07 12.98
CA PHE A 86 0.78 9.95 12.10
C PHE A 86 2.06 9.27 11.62
N THR A 87 2.00 7.96 11.49
CA THR A 87 3.06 7.14 10.90
C THR A 87 2.99 7.20 9.37
N ILE A 88 4.07 6.77 8.71
CA ILE A 88 4.10 6.63 7.24
C ILE A 88 3.08 5.63 6.67
N ARG A 89 2.43 4.84 7.53
CA ARG A 89 1.35 3.90 7.17
C ARG A 89 -0.01 4.31 7.71
N SER A 90 -0.16 5.61 8.02
CA SER A 90 -1.43 6.22 8.46
C SER A 90 -1.99 5.71 9.80
N ASN A 91 -1.22 4.94 10.59
CA ASN A 91 -1.55 4.76 12.01
C ASN A 91 -1.35 6.09 12.75
N ILE A 92 -2.18 6.34 13.76
CA ILE A 92 -1.98 7.44 14.70
C ILE A 92 -1.12 6.97 15.88
N GLU A 93 -0.32 7.87 16.42
CA GLU A 93 0.48 7.68 17.63
C GLU A 93 0.26 8.84 18.59
N PHE A 94 0.00 8.47 19.85
CA PHE A 94 -0.12 9.37 21.00
C PHE A 94 1.12 9.25 21.87
N LEU A 95 1.54 10.35 22.50
CA LEU A 95 2.72 10.37 23.36
C LEU A 95 2.33 10.73 24.78
N VAL A 96 2.88 9.98 25.75
CA VAL A 96 2.77 10.25 27.19
C VAL A 96 4.11 10.10 27.89
N THR A 97 4.35 10.94 28.88
CA THR A 97 5.54 10.90 29.73
C THR A 97 5.29 10.18 31.05
N ASP A 98 4.04 10.16 31.52
CA ASP A 98 3.61 9.37 32.66
C ASP A 98 3.19 7.95 32.20
N PRO A 99 3.92 6.88 32.59
CA PRO A 99 3.55 5.50 32.25
C PRO A 99 2.14 5.11 32.72
N ALA A 100 1.62 5.72 33.80
CA ALA A 100 0.29 5.42 34.32
C ALA A 100 -0.83 5.82 33.34
N LYS A 101 -0.57 6.71 32.38
CA LYS A 101 -1.54 7.12 31.35
C LYS A 101 -1.69 6.11 30.21
N VAL A 102 -0.76 5.16 30.04
CA VAL A 102 -0.75 4.22 28.91
C VAL A 102 -2.04 3.39 28.85
N GLN A 103 -2.43 2.75 29.96
CA GLN A 103 -3.63 1.90 29.97
C GLN A 103 -4.94 2.69 29.83
N PRO A 104 -5.13 3.84 30.55
CA PRO A 104 -6.28 4.71 30.30
C PRO A 104 -6.42 5.16 28.84
N LEU A 105 -5.31 5.53 28.19
CA LEU A 105 -5.30 5.93 26.79
C LEU A 105 -5.68 4.79 25.85
N ILE A 106 -5.16 3.58 26.08
CA ILE A 106 -5.57 2.38 25.34
C ILE A 106 -7.07 2.12 25.51
N GLY A 107 -7.59 2.26 26.73
CA GLY A 107 -9.01 2.12 27.04
C GLY A 107 -9.87 3.12 26.25
N ALA A 108 -9.51 4.40 26.29
CA ALA A 108 -10.22 5.46 25.57
C ALA A 108 -10.23 5.25 24.05
N LEU A 109 -9.11 4.79 23.48
CA LEU A 109 -9.01 4.45 22.05
C LEU A 109 -9.94 3.30 21.68
N ARG A 110 -9.94 2.22 22.47
CA ARG A 110 -10.80 1.05 22.25
C ARG A 110 -12.28 1.39 22.41
N GLU A 111 -12.64 2.18 23.41
CA GLU A 111 -14.02 2.65 23.60
C GLU A 111 -14.50 3.50 22.42
N ALA A 112 -13.60 4.30 21.83
CA ALA A 112 -13.88 5.06 20.62
C ALA A 112 -13.84 4.22 19.32
N GLY A 113 -13.57 2.91 19.40
CA GLY A 113 -13.57 2.00 18.24
C GLY A 113 -12.23 1.90 17.50
N PHE A 114 -11.14 2.46 18.02
CA PHE A 114 -9.81 2.32 17.45
C PHE A 114 -9.08 1.09 18.00
N ILE A 115 -8.37 0.39 17.13
CA ILE A 115 -7.60 -0.80 17.49
C ILE A 115 -6.16 -0.39 17.78
N VAL A 116 -5.66 -0.72 18.97
CA VAL A 116 -4.26 -0.52 19.36
C VAL A 116 -3.42 -1.71 18.87
N GLY A 117 -2.29 -1.44 18.23
CA GLY A 117 -1.46 -2.48 17.62
C GLY A 117 -0.50 -2.01 16.53
N GLY A 118 -0.13 -2.91 15.62
CA GLY A 118 0.71 -2.62 14.46
C GLY A 118 2.18 -2.35 14.82
N THR A 119 2.64 -2.74 16.01
CA THR A 119 4.06 -2.72 16.44
C THR A 119 4.74 -4.07 16.18
N ARG A 120 6.09 -4.10 16.17
CA ARG A 120 6.90 -5.33 15.97
C ARG A 120 6.39 -6.26 14.87
N ASN A 121 6.39 -7.57 15.11
CA ASN A 121 6.09 -8.64 14.18
C ASN A 121 4.57 -8.85 14.06
N SER A 122 3.91 -7.87 13.45
CA SER A 122 2.47 -7.83 13.17
C SER A 122 2.22 -7.63 11.67
N VAL A 123 0.97 -7.78 11.25
CA VAL A 123 0.48 -7.14 10.02
C VAL A 123 0.11 -5.70 10.39
N THR A 124 0.93 -4.73 9.97
CA THR A 124 0.61 -3.32 10.22
C THR A 124 -0.38 -2.78 9.18
N MET A 125 -0.91 -1.57 9.39
CA MET A 125 -1.95 -1.00 8.52
C MET A 125 -1.63 -1.10 7.03
N ILE A 126 -2.63 -1.41 6.21
CA ILE A 126 -2.52 -1.52 4.77
C ILE A 126 -2.46 -0.12 4.14
N SER A 127 -1.34 0.17 3.47
CA SER A 127 -1.20 1.40 2.69
C SER A 127 -2.06 1.28 1.44
N HIS A 128 -2.84 2.29 1.13
CA HIS A 128 -3.78 2.23 0.03
C HIS A 128 -3.86 3.54 -0.75
N THR A 129 -4.70 3.57 -1.78
CA THR A 129 -4.82 4.67 -2.72
C THR A 129 -6.21 5.31 -2.61
N GLN A 130 -6.63 6.06 -3.63
CA GLN A 130 -7.92 6.75 -3.60
C GLN A 130 -9.09 5.81 -3.95
N GLY A 131 -8.90 4.81 -4.80
CA GLY A 131 -9.99 3.93 -5.22
C GLY A 131 -11.10 4.67 -5.94
N PHE A 132 -12.33 4.16 -5.79
CA PHE A 132 -13.53 4.77 -6.38
C PHE A 132 -13.96 6.06 -5.66
N LEU A 133 -13.33 6.39 -4.53
CA LEU A 133 -13.68 7.59 -3.77
C LEU A 133 -13.29 8.88 -4.50
N HIS A 134 -12.14 8.89 -5.19
CA HIS A 134 -11.61 10.14 -5.72
C HIS A 134 -10.77 10.04 -7.00
N CYS A 135 -10.24 8.86 -7.33
CA CYS A 135 -9.47 8.73 -8.57
C CYS A 135 -10.42 8.73 -9.77
N ASP A 136 -9.96 9.29 -10.89
CA ASP A 136 -10.64 9.29 -12.19
C ASP A 136 -10.32 8.05 -13.06
N ILE A 137 -9.21 7.37 -12.76
CA ILE A 137 -8.76 6.14 -13.45
C ILE A 137 -8.80 4.83 -12.61
N PRO A 138 -9.61 4.65 -11.56
CA PRO A 138 -9.61 3.44 -10.76
C PRO A 138 -10.25 2.28 -11.54
N ALA A 139 -9.78 1.08 -11.22
CA ALA A 139 -10.34 -0.17 -11.70
C ALA A 139 -10.74 -1.12 -10.55
N THR A 140 -10.53 -0.70 -9.31
CA THR A 140 -11.04 -1.30 -8.07
C THR A 140 -11.14 -0.22 -7.02
N ASP A 141 -11.88 -0.50 -5.95
CA ASP A 141 -11.87 0.36 -4.79
C ASP A 141 -10.59 0.16 -3.95
N ALA A 142 -10.21 1.17 -3.18
CA ALA A 142 -9.08 1.09 -2.26
C ALA A 142 -9.57 0.87 -0.83
N SER A 143 -10.46 1.73 -0.35
CA SER A 143 -10.96 1.67 1.03
C SER A 143 -11.75 0.39 1.32
N GLY A 144 -12.61 -0.04 0.39
CA GLY A 144 -13.37 -1.28 0.50
C GLY A 144 -12.50 -2.52 0.58
N VAL A 145 -11.47 -2.62 -0.27
CA VAL A 145 -10.51 -3.74 -0.25
C VAL A 145 -9.73 -3.76 1.07
N VAL A 146 -9.27 -2.59 1.55
CA VAL A 146 -8.56 -2.51 2.83
C VAL A 146 -9.47 -2.87 4.00
N LYS A 147 -10.68 -2.31 4.06
CA LYS A 147 -11.62 -2.56 5.15
C LYS A 147 -12.00 -4.03 5.22
N SER A 148 -12.32 -4.65 4.08
CA SER A 148 -12.72 -6.05 4.07
C SER A 148 -11.59 -6.98 4.50
N MET A 149 -10.35 -6.67 4.12
CA MET A 149 -9.18 -7.46 4.50
C MET A 149 -8.76 -7.23 5.95
N MET A 150 -8.73 -5.97 6.42
CA MET A 150 -8.34 -5.66 7.80
C MET A 150 -9.34 -6.19 8.83
N ASP A 151 -10.63 -6.33 8.48
CA ASP A 151 -11.61 -6.99 9.35
C ASP A 151 -11.23 -8.46 9.62
N GLU A 152 -10.57 -9.13 8.67
CA GLU A 152 -10.10 -10.51 8.82
C GLU A 152 -8.65 -10.63 9.31
N LEU A 153 -7.90 -9.52 9.33
CA LEU A 153 -6.49 -9.45 9.78
C LEU A 153 -6.33 -8.66 11.08
N ALA A 154 -7.43 -8.41 11.80
CA ALA A 154 -7.43 -7.61 13.02
C ALA A 154 -6.61 -8.27 14.15
N ASP A 155 -6.56 -9.60 14.20
CA ASP A 155 -5.75 -10.35 15.16
C ASP A 155 -4.26 -10.13 14.90
N GLU A 156 -3.83 -10.25 13.65
CA GLU A 156 -2.45 -10.03 13.22
C GLU A 156 -1.99 -8.58 13.41
N PHE A 157 -2.91 -7.62 13.42
CA PHE A 157 -2.61 -6.23 13.77
C PHE A 157 -2.43 -6.05 15.28
N GLN A 158 -3.26 -6.70 16.09
CA GLN A 158 -3.27 -6.56 17.55
C GLN A 158 -2.18 -7.37 18.24
N ASN A 159 -1.57 -8.34 17.57
CA ASN A 159 -0.63 -9.28 18.18
C ASN A 159 0.72 -9.32 17.47
N TRP A 160 1.75 -9.79 18.18
CA TRP A 160 3.08 -10.05 17.61
C TRP A 160 3.21 -11.50 17.15
N ASN A 161 2.30 -11.91 16.27
CA ASN A 161 2.11 -13.29 15.88
C ASN A 161 2.63 -13.62 14.47
N MET A 162 3.53 -12.78 13.93
CA MET A 162 4.21 -13.02 12.66
C MET A 162 5.71 -13.37 12.85
N PRO A 163 6.34 -14.08 11.90
CA PRO A 163 7.79 -14.29 11.89
C PRO A 163 8.59 -12.98 11.79
N ASN A 164 8.08 -12.00 11.02
CA ASN A 164 8.55 -10.62 10.99
C ASN A 164 7.37 -9.69 10.64
N ARG A 165 7.56 -8.37 10.76
CA ARG A 165 6.55 -7.38 10.36
C ARG A 165 6.19 -7.54 8.87
N VAL A 166 4.90 -7.62 8.60
CA VAL A 166 4.35 -7.69 7.24
C VAL A 166 3.73 -6.36 6.85
N HIS A 167 4.17 -5.83 5.71
CA HIS A 167 3.57 -4.67 5.06
C HIS A 167 2.72 -5.13 3.88
N ILE A 168 1.48 -4.65 3.83
CA ILE A 168 0.55 -4.92 2.71
C ILE A 168 0.21 -3.60 2.01
N ALA A 169 0.16 -3.55 0.68
CA ALA A 169 -0.27 -2.35 -0.04
C ALA A 169 -1.36 -2.67 -1.06
N THR A 170 -2.29 -1.75 -1.30
CA THR A 170 -3.33 -1.88 -2.32
C THR A 170 -3.30 -0.70 -3.30
N SER A 171 -3.36 -0.97 -4.59
CA SER A 171 -3.38 0.02 -5.66
C SER A 171 -4.62 -0.13 -6.54
N CYS A 172 -5.35 0.95 -6.74
CA CYS A 172 -6.59 0.95 -7.50
C CYS A 172 -6.41 0.85 -9.03
N CYS A 173 -5.17 0.97 -9.52
CA CYS A 173 -4.79 0.79 -10.92
C CYS A 173 -3.29 0.44 -11.03
N GLN A 174 -2.83 0.08 -12.24
CA GLN A 174 -1.45 -0.35 -12.48
C GLN A 174 -0.38 0.73 -12.32
N ILE A 175 -0.73 2.01 -12.20
CA ILE A 175 0.21 3.08 -11.84
C ILE A 175 0.86 2.79 -10.47
N ASN A 176 0.18 2.00 -9.64
CA ASN A 176 0.72 1.48 -8.39
C ASN A 176 1.17 2.55 -7.39
N CYS A 177 0.32 3.55 -7.13
CA CYS A 177 0.59 4.58 -6.13
C CYS A 177 0.71 4.03 -4.70
N GLY A 178 0.30 2.78 -4.43
CA GLY A 178 0.52 2.08 -3.16
C GLY A 178 1.97 1.62 -2.94
N GLY A 179 2.79 1.59 -3.99
CA GLY A 179 4.21 1.26 -3.91
C GLY A 179 4.51 -0.24 -3.81
N GLN A 180 5.65 -0.57 -3.21
CA GLN A 180 6.08 -1.96 -2.98
C GLN A 180 5.78 -2.38 -1.55
N ALA A 181 5.50 -3.65 -1.33
CA ALA A 181 5.18 -4.20 -0.01
C ALA A 181 5.54 -5.69 0.07
N ASP A 182 5.53 -6.29 1.27
CA ASP A 182 5.69 -7.76 1.39
C ASP A 182 4.60 -8.48 0.59
N ILE A 183 3.39 -7.91 0.61
CA ILE A 183 2.25 -8.32 -0.23
C ILE A 183 1.65 -7.05 -0.86
N ALA A 184 1.52 -7.02 -2.19
CA ALA A 184 0.82 -5.95 -2.88
C ALA A 184 -0.36 -6.49 -3.69
N ILE A 185 -1.48 -5.80 -3.57
CA ILE A 185 -2.73 -6.08 -4.28
C ILE A 185 -2.88 -4.96 -5.30
N ASN A 186 -2.79 -5.29 -6.58
CA ASN A 186 -2.80 -4.32 -7.66
C ASN A 186 -3.75 -4.79 -8.76
N ILE A 187 -4.26 -3.88 -9.58
CA ILE A 187 -5.07 -4.23 -10.72
C ILE A 187 -4.23 -4.82 -11.84
N GLN A 188 -4.80 -5.79 -12.55
CA GLN A 188 -4.39 -6.25 -13.85
C GLN A 188 -5.59 -6.15 -14.80
N HIS A 189 -5.48 -5.33 -15.85
CA HIS A 189 -6.49 -5.31 -16.90
C HIS A 189 -6.22 -6.45 -17.88
N THR A 190 -7.27 -7.06 -18.41
CA THR A 190 -7.19 -8.21 -19.35
C THR A 190 -7.72 -7.88 -20.75
N LYS A 191 -8.09 -6.61 -20.98
CA LYS A 191 -8.50 -6.10 -22.29
C LYS A 191 -7.80 -4.77 -22.62
N PRO A 192 -7.48 -4.53 -23.91
CA PRO A 192 -7.03 -3.23 -24.41
C PRO A 192 -8.08 -2.13 -24.15
N PRO A 193 -7.67 -0.84 -24.15
CA PRO A 193 -8.59 0.27 -23.94
C PRO A 193 -9.61 0.38 -25.07
N ARG A 194 -10.85 0.72 -24.71
CA ARG A 194 -11.90 1.12 -25.66
C ARG A 194 -11.67 2.58 -26.06
N ILE A 195 -11.70 2.87 -27.35
CA ILE A 195 -11.42 4.21 -27.87
C ILE A 195 -12.73 4.89 -28.28
N ASN A 196 -13.03 6.03 -27.69
CA ASN A 196 -14.04 6.95 -28.22
C ASN A 196 -13.40 7.84 -29.30
N HIS A 197 -13.45 7.39 -30.55
CA HIS A 197 -12.79 8.06 -31.67
C HIS A 197 -13.26 9.49 -31.92
N ASP A 198 -14.48 9.85 -31.51
CA ASP A 198 -15.03 11.20 -31.70
C ASP A 198 -14.36 12.26 -30.81
N LEU A 199 -13.73 11.84 -29.70
CA LEU A 199 -13.14 12.76 -28.72
C LEU A 199 -11.62 12.84 -28.80
N VAL A 200 -10.94 11.84 -29.40
CA VAL A 200 -9.47 11.75 -29.38
C VAL A 200 -8.79 13.00 -29.96
N SER A 201 -9.28 13.53 -31.08
CA SER A 201 -8.66 14.70 -31.72
C SER A 201 -8.84 16.00 -30.94
N ALA A 202 -9.91 16.11 -30.16
CA ALA A 202 -10.24 17.32 -29.39
C ALA A 202 -9.63 17.32 -27.99
N VAL A 203 -9.44 16.14 -27.38
CA VAL A 203 -9.05 15.99 -25.98
C VAL A 203 -7.58 15.57 -25.83
N CYS A 204 -7.06 14.75 -26.74
CA CYS A 204 -5.76 14.09 -26.55
C CYS A 204 -4.64 14.72 -27.36
N GLU A 205 -3.49 14.94 -26.71
CA GLU A 205 -2.23 15.16 -27.40
C GLU A 205 -1.74 13.78 -27.89
N ARG A 206 -2.01 13.46 -29.16
CA ARG A 206 -1.83 12.10 -29.71
C ARG A 206 -0.37 11.60 -29.71
N PRO A 207 0.65 12.41 -30.09
CA PRO A 207 2.05 11.99 -30.02
C PRO A 207 2.52 11.49 -28.64
N THR A 208 2.15 12.18 -27.57
CA THR A 208 2.50 11.79 -26.19
C THR A 208 1.81 10.50 -25.77
N VAL A 209 0.56 10.27 -26.19
CA VAL A 209 -0.15 9.01 -25.94
C VAL A 209 0.53 7.84 -26.65
N VAL A 210 0.98 8.03 -27.90
CA VAL A 210 1.77 7.03 -28.64
C VAL A 210 3.08 6.74 -27.90
N ALA A 211 3.83 7.79 -27.52
CA ALA A 211 5.12 7.66 -26.84
C ALA A 211 5.02 7.01 -25.45
N ARG A 212 3.86 7.08 -24.80
CA ARG A 212 3.61 6.49 -23.47
C ARG A 212 3.52 4.97 -23.50
N CYS A 213 3.24 4.36 -24.65
CA CYS A 213 3.05 2.90 -24.74
C CYS A 213 4.39 2.15 -24.60
N PRO A 214 4.61 1.36 -23.53
CA PRO A 214 5.90 0.72 -23.28
C PRO A 214 6.24 -0.39 -24.29
N VAL A 215 5.25 -0.85 -25.05
CA VAL A 215 5.33 -1.96 -26.00
C VAL A 215 4.99 -1.54 -27.43
N ALA A 216 4.93 -0.23 -27.68
CA ALA A 216 4.64 0.36 -29.00
C ALA A 216 3.40 -0.25 -29.68
N ALA A 217 2.34 -0.48 -28.90
CA ALA A 217 1.06 -0.99 -29.38
C ALA A 217 0.13 0.11 -29.92
N ILE A 218 0.40 1.38 -29.64
CA ILE A 218 -0.45 2.51 -30.04
C ILE A 218 0.16 3.18 -31.27
N ARG A 219 -0.65 3.47 -32.30
CA ARG A 219 -0.22 4.22 -33.49
C ARG A 219 -1.30 5.21 -33.96
N PRO A 220 -0.90 6.28 -34.68
CA PRO A 220 -1.85 7.19 -35.31
C PRO A 220 -2.74 6.46 -36.31
N ALA A 221 -4.02 6.84 -36.37
CA ALA A 221 -4.98 6.28 -37.30
C ALA A 221 -5.96 7.35 -37.81
N GLN A 222 -6.78 6.99 -38.79
CA GLN A 222 -7.97 7.74 -39.19
C GLN A 222 -9.18 6.81 -39.15
N VAL A 223 -10.24 7.25 -38.47
CA VAL A 223 -11.53 6.54 -38.43
C VAL A 223 -12.60 7.56 -38.81
N ASN A 224 -13.45 7.21 -39.78
CA ASN A 224 -14.51 8.09 -40.30
C ASN A 224 -13.99 9.49 -40.73
N GLY A 225 -12.80 9.54 -41.33
CA GLY A 225 -12.16 10.80 -41.76
C GLY A 225 -11.61 11.68 -40.63
N LYS A 226 -11.75 11.27 -39.36
CA LYS A 226 -11.21 11.99 -38.21
C LYS A 226 -9.86 11.40 -37.76
N PRO A 227 -8.84 12.24 -37.52
CA PRO A 227 -7.58 11.78 -36.95
C PRO A 227 -7.78 11.22 -35.52
N THR A 228 -7.26 10.03 -35.26
CA THR A 228 -7.43 9.31 -34.00
C THR A 228 -6.23 8.40 -33.70
N LEU A 229 -6.39 7.43 -32.80
CA LEU A 229 -5.42 6.41 -32.44
C LEU A 229 -6.03 5.02 -32.63
N GLU A 230 -5.19 4.02 -32.87
CA GLU A 230 -5.55 2.60 -32.84
C GLU A 230 -4.57 1.82 -31.95
N VAL A 231 -5.02 0.66 -31.45
CA VAL A 231 -4.23 -0.22 -30.57
C VAL A 231 -4.06 -1.58 -31.24
N ASP A 232 -2.81 -2.00 -31.43
CA ASP A 232 -2.46 -3.37 -31.80
C ASP A 232 -2.67 -4.28 -30.59
N GLU A 233 -3.82 -4.95 -30.54
CA GLU A 233 -4.20 -5.83 -29.43
C GLU A 233 -3.21 -6.98 -29.22
N LYS A 234 -2.49 -7.42 -30.26
CA LYS A 234 -1.49 -8.50 -30.14
C LYS A 234 -0.25 -8.05 -29.37
N LYS A 235 0.03 -6.74 -29.33
CA LYS A 235 1.13 -6.13 -28.58
C LYS A 235 0.71 -5.60 -27.23
N CYS A 236 -0.55 -5.18 -27.08
CA CYS A 236 -1.02 -4.50 -25.89
C CYS A 236 -0.92 -5.39 -24.64
N ILE A 237 -0.21 -4.91 -23.62
CA ILE A 237 -0.10 -5.57 -22.31
C ILE A 237 -1.15 -5.08 -21.31
N CYS A 238 -2.14 -4.31 -21.77
CA CYS A 238 -3.26 -3.80 -20.97
C CYS A 238 -2.81 -3.02 -19.71
N CYS A 239 -1.74 -2.21 -19.82
CA CYS A 239 -1.20 -1.50 -18.65
C CYS A 239 -1.97 -0.24 -18.24
N GLY A 240 -2.80 0.29 -19.13
CA GLY A 240 -3.61 1.48 -18.86
C GLY A 240 -2.86 2.81 -18.87
N ALA A 241 -1.54 2.83 -19.09
CA ALA A 241 -0.74 4.06 -19.07
C ALA A 241 -1.17 5.13 -20.10
N CYS A 242 -1.90 4.73 -21.14
CA CYS A 242 -2.47 5.62 -22.16
C CYS A 242 -3.76 6.32 -21.73
N PHE A 243 -4.47 5.80 -20.73
CA PHE A 243 -5.76 6.32 -20.31
C PHE A 243 -5.68 7.69 -19.61
N PRO A 244 -4.77 7.94 -18.64
CA PRO A 244 -4.69 9.24 -17.96
C PRO A 244 -4.46 10.44 -18.90
N PRO A 245 -3.49 10.40 -19.85
CA PRO A 245 -3.29 11.51 -20.78
C PRO A 245 -4.33 11.57 -21.91
N CYS A 246 -5.16 10.54 -22.06
CA CYS A 246 -6.20 10.48 -23.08
C CYS A 246 -7.44 9.74 -22.54
N PRO A 247 -8.31 10.43 -21.78
CA PRO A 247 -9.52 9.84 -21.22
C PRO A 247 -10.43 9.12 -22.24
N PRO A 248 -10.49 9.52 -23.53
CA PRO A 248 -11.17 8.73 -24.57
C PRO A 248 -10.65 7.31 -24.78
N MET A 249 -9.46 6.94 -24.27
CA MET A 249 -8.89 5.58 -24.31
C MET A 249 -9.14 4.82 -23.00
N GLN A 250 -10.41 4.58 -22.69
CA GLN A 250 -10.86 3.99 -21.43
C GLN A 250 -10.45 2.52 -21.28
N ILE A 251 -9.68 2.18 -20.24
CA ILE A 251 -9.25 0.80 -19.97
C ILE A 251 -10.00 0.11 -18.82
N ASN A 252 -10.57 0.87 -17.89
CA ASN A 252 -11.29 0.29 -16.77
C ASN A 252 -12.56 -0.43 -17.24
N HIS A 253 -12.82 -1.57 -16.61
CA HIS A 253 -13.86 -2.51 -16.98
C HIS A 253 -14.27 -3.35 -15.77
N ALA A 254 -15.58 -3.56 -15.54
CA ALA A 254 -16.08 -4.33 -14.41
C ALA A 254 -15.54 -5.78 -14.38
N GLU A 255 -15.62 -6.49 -15.51
CA GLU A 255 -15.15 -7.88 -15.62
C GLU A 255 -13.66 -8.02 -15.92
N HIS A 256 -13.11 -7.13 -16.77
CA HIS A 256 -11.74 -7.25 -17.28
C HIS A 256 -10.70 -6.44 -16.50
N SER A 257 -11.10 -5.74 -15.44
CA SER A 257 -10.15 -5.19 -14.47
C SER A 257 -10.21 -6.03 -13.22
N GLN A 258 -9.18 -6.85 -13.02
CA GLN A 258 -9.13 -7.88 -11.99
C GLN A 258 -7.97 -7.59 -11.05
N LEU A 259 -8.07 -7.99 -9.80
CA LEU A 259 -6.97 -7.91 -8.85
C LEU A 259 -5.91 -8.96 -9.18
N ALA A 260 -4.68 -8.62 -8.82
CA ALA A 260 -3.50 -9.45 -8.86
C ALA A 260 -2.72 -9.25 -7.57
N ILE A 261 -2.15 -10.35 -7.05
CA ILE A 261 -1.40 -10.37 -5.81
C ILE A 261 0.06 -10.61 -6.14
N TRP A 262 0.90 -9.78 -5.55
CA TRP A 262 2.34 -9.78 -5.69
C TRP A 262 2.98 -9.92 -4.32
N VAL A 263 4.11 -10.61 -4.21
CA VAL A 263 4.80 -10.82 -2.93
C VAL A 263 6.30 -10.61 -3.01
N GLY A 264 6.94 -10.40 -1.86
CA GLY A 264 8.39 -10.35 -1.72
C GLY A 264 9.01 -8.98 -1.97
N GLY A 265 8.24 -7.89 -1.84
CA GLY A 265 8.77 -6.53 -1.83
C GLY A 265 9.40 -6.18 -0.47
N ASN A 266 10.60 -5.62 -0.49
CA ASN A 266 11.33 -5.20 0.70
C ASN A 266 12.04 -3.86 0.44
N HIS A 267 11.94 -2.93 1.38
CA HIS A 267 12.65 -1.65 1.36
C HIS A 267 13.77 -1.56 2.41
N SER A 268 13.79 -2.44 3.41
CA SER A 268 14.83 -2.43 4.43
C SER A 268 16.10 -3.09 3.92
N ASN A 269 17.23 -2.74 4.52
CA ASN A 269 18.53 -3.39 4.32
C ASN A 269 18.85 -4.42 5.42
N ALA A 270 17.86 -4.73 6.28
CA ALA A 270 18.07 -5.66 7.38
C ALA A 270 18.09 -7.09 6.84
N ARG A 271 19.22 -7.80 7.02
CA ARG A 271 19.53 -9.16 6.55
C ARG A 271 19.66 -9.31 5.03
N SER A 272 18.72 -8.78 4.26
CA SER A 272 18.72 -8.85 2.80
C SER A 272 18.67 -7.48 2.15
N LYS A 273 19.03 -7.43 0.87
CA LYS A 273 18.90 -6.22 0.05
C LYS A 273 17.43 -5.92 -0.24
N PRO A 274 17.07 -4.65 -0.49
CA PRO A 274 15.76 -4.30 -1.02
C PRO A 274 15.42 -5.11 -2.27
N SER A 275 14.16 -5.51 -2.37
CA SER A 275 13.66 -6.40 -3.41
C SER A 275 12.34 -5.89 -3.98
N PHE A 276 12.12 -6.16 -5.27
CA PHE A 276 10.84 -5.93 -5.92
C PHE A 276 9.91 -7.14 -5.71
N GLN A 277 8.63 -6.86 -5.52
CA GLN A 277 7.59 -7.88 -5.51
C GLN A 277 7.49 -8.66 -6.83
N LYS A 278 6.91 -9.86 -6.80
CA LYS A 278 6.69 -10.76 -7.94
C LYS A 278 5.25 -11.26 -7.94
N LEU A 279 4.66 -11.41 -9.13
CA LEU A 279 3.29 -11.86 -9.30
C LEU A 279 3.15 -13.30 -8.81
N VAL A 280 2.12 -13.59 -8.02
CA VAL A 280 1.82 -14.95 -7.52
C VAL A 280 0.37 -15.39 -7.74
N ALA A 281 -0.54 -14.44 -7.95
CA ALA A 281 -1.91 -14.72 -8.34
C ALA A 281 -2.46 -13.57 -9.19
N ALA A 282 -3.30 -13.90 -10.16
CA ALA A 282 -3.93 -12.96 -11.08
C ALA A 282 -5.36 -13.42 -11.40
N GLY A 283 -6.16 -12.54 -12.01
CA GLY A 283 -7.52 -12.86 -12.43
C GLY A 283 -8.54 -12.90 -11.29
N ILE A 284 -8.24 -12.22 -10.18
CA ILE A 284 -9.10 -12.19 -9.01
C ILE A 284 -10.20 -11.15 -9.26
N PRO A 285 -11.49 -11.50 -9.19
CA PRO A 285 -12.56 -10.59 -9.55
C PRO A 285 -12.67 -9.42 -8.56
N ASN A 286 -13.23 -8.31 -9.04
CA ASN A 286 -13.74 -7.26 -8.18
C ASN A 286 -15.09 -7.68 -7.61
N ASN A 287 -15.13 -8.02 -6.32
CA ASN A 287 -16.36 -8.43 -5.62
C ASN A 287 -16.68 -7.49 -4.43
N PRO A 288 -17.08 -6.23 -4.68
CA PRO A 288 -17.60 -5.36 -3.64
C PRO A 288 -18.80 -5.98 -2.90
N PRO A 289 -18.98 -5.72 -1.60
CA PRO A 289 -18.16 -4.82 -0.78
C PRO A 289 -17.01 -5.51 -0.04
N ARG A 290 -16.70 -6.79 -0.32
CA ARG A 290 -15.80 -7.60 0.56
C ARG A 290 -14.59 -8.27 -0.09
N TRP A 291 -14.51 -8.42 -1.41
CA TRP A 291 -13.38 -9.06 -2.11
C TRP A 291 -12.85 -10.35 -1.44
N PRO A 292 -13.74 -11.32 -1.12
CA PRO A 292 -13.36 -12.50 -0.34
C PRO A 292 -12.26 -13.33 -1.01
N GLU A 293 -12.19 -13.35 -2.35
CA GLU A 293 -11.16 -14.09 -3.09
C GLU A 293 -9.76 -13.51 -2.87
N ALA A 294 -9.63 -12.18 -2.91
CA ALA A 294 -8.35 -11.52 -2.66
C ALA A 294 -7.91 -11.74 -1.21
N THR A 295 -8.83 -11.57 -0.26
CA THR A 295 -8.56 -11.78 1.17
C THR A 295 -8.19 -13.24 1.47
N ALA A 296 -8.89 -14.21 0.87
CA ALA A 296 -8.58 -15.63 1.05
C ALA A 296 -7.16 -15.98 0.57
N ILE A 297 -6.72 -15.44 -0.57
CA ILE A 297 -5.35 -15.66 -1.07
C ILE A 297 -4.32 -15.03 -0.13
N VAL A 298 -4.53 -13.79 0.31
CA VAL A 298 -3.62 -13.12 1.25
C VAL A 298 -3.52 -13.89 2.57
N LYS A 299 -4.65 -14.29 3.16
CA LYS A 299 -4.65 -15.10 4.38
C LYS A 299 -3.94 -16.43 4.20
N LYS A 300 -4.11 -17.09 3.04
CA LYS A 300 -3.39 -18.32 2.73
C LYS A 300 -1.88 -18.09 2.73
N ILE A 301 -1.40 -17.04 2.06
CA ILE A 301 0.03 -16.68 2.03
C ILE A 301 0.54 -16.38 3.45
N LEU A 302 -0.19 -15.58 4.24
CA LEU A 302 0.20 -15.23 5.61
C LEU A 302 0.25 -16.46 6.52
N HIS A 303 -0.74 -17.34 6.43
CA HIS A 303 -0.80 -18.58 7.20
C HIS A 303 0.38 -19.50 6.86
N THR A 304 0.62 -19.77 5.58
CA THR A 304 1.78 -20.59 5.14
C THR A 304 3.11 -19.96 5.56
N TYR A 305 3.25 -18.64 5.45
CA TYR A 305 4.44 -17.91 5.90
C TYR A 305 4.64 -18.05 7.41
N LYS A 306 3.57 -17.90 8.21
CA LYS A 306 3.61 -18.04 9.67
C LYS A 306 4.00 -19.45 10.13
N GLU A 307 3.62 -20.48 9.38
CA GLU A 307 3.95 -21.87 9.70
C GLU A 307 5.37 -22.30 9.29
N ASP A 308 5.92 -21.73 8.22
CA ASP A 308 7.16 -22.24 7.60
C ASP A 308 8.36 -21.29 7.68
N ALA A 309 8.13 -19.99 7.87
CA ALA A 309 9.20 -19.02 7.98
C ALA A 309 9.93 -19.11 9.33
N LYS A 310 11.23 -18.84 9.31
CA LYS A 310 12.05 -18.80 10.52
C LYS A 310 11.92 -17.42 11.17
N ASP A 311 12.31 -17.37 12.45
CA ASP A 311 12.35 -16.12 13.19
C ASP A 311 13.13 -15.06 12.39
N TRP A 312 12.55 -13.87 12.34
CA TRP A 312 13.01 -12.73 11.57
C TRP A 312 12.97 -12.84 10.05
N GLU A 313 12.62 -13.94 9.40
CA GLU A 313 12.52 -13.92 7.93
C GLU A 313 11.38 -13.01 7.48
N ARG A 314 11.63 -12.07 6.56
CA ARG A 314 10.54 -11.43 5.79
C ARG A 314 10.02 -12.40 4.73
N ILE A 315 8.89 -12.08 4.09
CA ILE A 315 8.32 -12.93 3.02
C ILE A 315 9.33 -13.17 1.89
N ASN A 316 10.12 -12.15 1.50
CA ASN A 316 11.17 -12.34 0.49
C ASN A 316 12.30 -13.26 0.98
N ASP A 317 12.76 -13.09 2.23
CA ASP A 317 13.81 -13.94 2.81
C ASP A 317 13.36 -15.40 2.87
N TRP A 318 12.11 -15.63 3.28
CA TRP A 318 11.48 -16.94 3.31
C TRP A 318 11.45 -17.57 1.92
N ILE A 319 10.96 -16.84 0.90
CA ILE A 319 10.89 -17.31 -0.48
C ILE A 319 12.29 -17.59 -1.03
N ASP A 320 13.28 -16.72 -0.77
CA ASP A 320 14.67 -16.92 -1.21
C ASP A 320 15.27 -18.21 -0.60
N ARG A 321 14.93 -18.52 0.66
CA ARG A 321 15.37 -19.75 1.32
C ARG A 321 14.72 -21.01 0.73
N ILE A 322 13.39 -21.02 0.56
CA ILE A 322 12.67 -22.23 0.14
C ILE A 322 12.68 -22.44 -1.38
N GLY A 323 12.77 -21.35 -2.13
CA GLY A 323 12.63 -21.28 -3.58
C GLY A 323 11.16 -21.17 -4.04
N TRP A 324 10.94 -20.48 -5.15
CA TRP A 324 9.60 -20.28 -5.75
C TRP A 324 8.79 -21.58 -5.96
N PRO A 325 9.36 -22.70 -6.46
CA PRO A 325 8.59 -23.95 -6.59
C PRO A 325 7.95 -24.39 -5.28
N ARG A 326 8.70 -24.34 -4.17
CA ARG A 326 8.19 -24.70 -2.83
C ARG A 326 7.19 -23.69 -2.30
N PHE A 327 7.33 -22.40 -2.63
CA PHE A 327 6.32 -21.40 -2.31
C PHE A 327 4.97 -21.74 -2.96
N PHE A 328 4.93 -22.02 -4.28
CA PHE A 328 3.70 -22.37 -4.98
C PHE A 328 3.10 -23.70 -4.49
N GLU A 329 3.94 -24.69 -4.19
CA GLU A 329 3.51 -25.96 -3.59
C GLU A 329 2.87 -25.75 -2.21
N LYS A 330 3.56 -25.07 -1.28
CA LYS A 330 3.08 -24.86 0.10
C LYS A 330 1.84 -23.98 0.17
N THR A 331 1.75 -22.97 -0.69
CA THR A 331 0.56 -22.10 -0.76
C THR A 331 -0.56 -22.70 -1.63
N GLY A 332 -0.30 -23.78 -2.36
CA GLY A 332 -1.26 -24.36 -3.31
C GLY A 332 -1.74 -23.37 -4.38
N LEU A 333 -0.98 -22.31 -4.66
CA LEU A 333 -1.29 -21.36 -5.72
C LEU A 333 -0.85 -21.94 -7.08
N PRO A 334 -1.64 -21.75 -8.14
CA PRO A 334 -1.28 -22.30 -9.44
C PRO A 334 -0.13 -21.50 -10.06
N PHE A 335 0.94 -22.18 -10.48
CA PHE A 335 1.95 -21.55 -11.33
C PHE A 335 1.52 -21.63 -12.81
N THR A 336 1.24 -20.48 -13.41
CA THR A 336 0.89 -20.36 -14.84
C THR A 336 1.98 -19.67 -15.66
N LYS A 337 1.86 -19.72 -16.99
CA LYS A 337 2.74 -19.01 -17.93
C LYS A 337 2.83 -17.49 -17.67
N TYR A 338 1.83 -16.89 -17.02
CA TYR A 338 1.77 -15.45 -16.76
C TYR A 338 2.72 -14.99 -15.64
N HIS A 339 3.30 -15.93 -14.87
CA HIS A 339 4.36 -15.62 -13.90
C HIS A 339 5.74 -15.53 -14.55
N VAL A 340 5.90 -16.03 -15.77
CA VAL A 340 7.18 -15.96 -16.50
C VAL A 340 7.26 -14.59 -17.18
N ASP A 341 8.19 -13.77 -16.71
CA ASP A 341 8.41 -12.43 -17.24
C ASP A 341 8.92 -12.51 -18.69
N ASN A 342 8.18 -11.88 -19.60
CA ASN A 342 8.45 -11.85 -21.04
C ASN A 342 8.89 -10.46 -21.51
N TRP A 343 9.13 -9.51 -20.60
CA TRP A 343 9.66 -8.21 -20.95
C TRP A 343 11.10 -8.34 -21.48
N ARG A 344 11.49 -7.52 -22.46
CA ARG A 344 12.79 -7.65 -23.16
C ARG A 344 14.00 -7.67 -22.22
N GLY A 345 13.95 -6.99 -21.08
CA GLY A 345 15.03 -6.96 -20.08
C GLY A 345 14.92 -8.03 -18.98
N ALA A 346 13.94 -8.93 -19.07
CA ALA A 346 13.61 -9.89 -18.02
C ALA A 346 14.53 -11.12 -17.97
N ARG A 347 15.51 -11.26 -18.88
CA ARG A 347 16.35 -12.48 -18.94
C ARG A 347 16.96 -12.89 -17.59
N LYS A 348 17.26 -11.92 -16.71
CA LYS A 348 17.82 -12.16 -15.37
C LYS A 348 16.81 -12.73 -14.36
N SER A 349 15.51 -12.73 -14.65
CA SER A 349 14.47 -13.34 -13.80
C SER A 349 14.32 -14.84 -14.04
N LEU A 350 14.82 -15.36 -15.17
CA LEU A 350 14.79 -16.77 -15.50
C LEU A 350 15.87 -17.53 -14.72
N ASN A 351 15.58 -18.79 -14.38
CA ASN A 351 16.56 -19.67 -13.77
C ASN A 351 17.65 -20.04 -14.80
N ALA A 352 18.84 -19.46 -14.64
CA ALA A 352 20.03 -19.78 -15.43
C ALA A 352 20.98 -20.73 -14.67
N SER A 353 20.43 -21.64 -13.86
CA SER A 353 21.16 -22.61 -13.04
C SER A 353 20.49 -23.98 -13.07
N ALA A 354 21.31 -25.04 -12.99
CA ALA A 354 20.83 -26.41 -12.80
C ALA A 354 20.35 -26.68 -11.36
N HIS A 355 20.54 -25.74 -10.43
CA HIS A 355 20.08 -25.85 -9.05
C HIS A 355 18.54 -25.69 -8.99
N ILE A 356 17.84 -26.80 -9.16
CA ILE A 356 16.38 -26.91 -9.09
C ILE A 356 16.05 -27.87 -7.96
N ARG A 357 15.01 -27.55 -7.18
CA ARG A 357 14.47 -28.45 -6.14
C ARG A 357 13.22 -29.11 -6.72
N PHE A 358 13.22 -30.44 -6.78
CA PHE A 358 12.07 -31.25 -7.18
C PHE A 358 11.09 -31.44 -6.02
#